data_AF-A0A382C1T0-F1
#
_entry.id   AF-A0A382C1T0-F1
#
_cell.length_a   1.000
_cell.length_b   1.000
_cell.length_c   1.000
_cell.angle_alpha   90.00
_cell.angle_beta   90.00
_cell.angle_gamma   90.00
#
_symmetry.space_group_name_H-M   'P 1'
#
loop_
_entity.id
_entity.type
_entity.pdbx_description
1 polymer ?
#
loop_
_entity_poly.entity_id
_entity_poly.type
_entity_poly.pdbx_seq_one_letter_code
_entity_poly.pdbx_strand_id
1 'polypeptide(L)' 'MTTKQDKAAIEYVLHTAREEDVKFIRLWFSDILGNMKGIAITVEELEDA' A
#
# COMPACT_ATOMS: atom_id res chain seq x y z
N MET A 1 -9.03 12.04 -9.22
CA MET A 1 -8.65 13.36 -8.66
C MET A 1 -7.79 13.08 -7.45
N THR A 2 -6.47 13.02 -7.62
CA THR A 2 -5.52 12.77 -6.53
C THR A 2 -5.25 14.11 -5.86
N THR A 3 -5.69 14.27 -4.62
CA THR A 3 -5.47 15.51 -3.87
C THR A 3 -4.01 15.56 -3.43
N LYS A 4 -3.48 16.78 -3.21
CA LYS A 4 -2.07 17.00 -2.87
C LYS A 4 -1.62 16.25 -1.59
N GLN A 5 -2.57 15.85 -0.73
CA GLN A 5 -2.32 15.03 0.46
C GLN A 5 -2.03 13.56 0.15
N ASP A 6 -2.63 13.00 -0.90
CA ASP A 6 -2.50 11.57 -1.22
C ASP A 6 -1.07 11.21 -1.62
N LYS A 7 -0.38 12.12 -2.33
CA LYS A 7 1.04 11.93 -2.69
C LYS A 7 1.98 11.88 -1.49
N ALA A 8 1.77 12.74 -0.50
CA ALA A 8 2.62 12.78 0.69
C ALA A 8 2.48 11.52 1.54
N ALA A 9 1.27 10.96 1.62
CA ALA A 9 1.03 9.70 2.31
C ALA A 9 1.68 8.51 1.59
N ILE A 10 1.56 8.45 0.26
CA ILE A 10 2.19 7.39 -0.55
C ILE A 10 3.72 7.42 -0.39
N GLU A 11 4.33 8.60 -0.52
CA GLU A 11 5.78 8.76 -0.39
C GLU A 11 6.28 8.38 1.02
N TYR A 12 5.53 8.74 2.06
CA TYR A 12 5.83 8.35 3.44
C TYR A 12 5.83 6.82 3.63
N VAL A 13 4.82 6.13 3.09
CA VAL A 13 4.71 4.67 3.21
C VAL A 13 5.84 3.97 2.44
N LEU A 14 6.15 4.44 1.22
CA LEU A 14 7.23 3.89 0.40
C LEU A 14 8.60 4.07 1.04
N HIS A 15 8.87 5.26 1.58
CA HIS A 15 10.12 5.54 2.29
C HIS A 15 10.28 4.65 3.51
N THR A 16 9.25 4.57 4.36
CA THR A 16 9.26 3.73 5.57
C THR A 16 9.45 2.25 5.22
N ALA A 17 8.76 1.74 4.19
CA ALA A 17 8.87 0.35 3.77
C ALA A 17 10.29 0.00 3.27
N ARG A 18 10.95 0.94 2.58
CA ARG A 18 12.34 0.79 2.11
C ARG A 18 13.34 0.85 3.27
N GLU A 19 13.17 1.77 4.23
CA GLU A 19 14.06 1.89 5.39
C GLU A 19 14.02 0.66 6.30
N GLU A 20 12.83 0.08 6.49
CA GLU A 20 12.60 -1.08 7.36
C GLU A 20 12.84 -2.43 6.63
N ASP A 21 13.40 -2.41 5.41
CA ASP A 21 13.64 -3.59 4.54
C ASP A 21 12.42 -4.51 4.37
N VAL A 22 11.22 -3.92 4.28
CA VAL A 22 9.96 -4.65 4.10
C VAL A 22 9.98 -5.36 2.75
N LYS A 23 9.74 -6.67 2.74
CA LYS A 23 9.69 -7.46 1.50
C LYS A 23 8.29 -7.53 0.88
N PHE A 24 7.26 -7.50 1.71
CA PHE A 24 5.87 -7.67 1.29
C PHE A 24 4.93 -6.79 2.11
N ILE A 25 3.98 -6.17 1.43
CA ILE A 25 2.90 -5.38 2.02
C ILE A 25 1.60 -6.13 1.78
N ARG A 26 0.82 -6.34 2.85
CA ARG A 26 -0.48 -6.98 2.75
C ARG A 26 -1.59 -5.94 2.83
N LEU A 27 -2.27 -5.74 1.70
CA LEU A 27 -3.41 -4.85 1.58
C LEU A 27 -4.68 -5.61 1.94
N TRP A 28 -5.36 -5.16 3.00
CA TRP A 28 -6.62 -5.73 3.45
C TRP A 28 -7.79 -4.87 2.99
N PHE A 29 -8.84 -5.52 2.49
CA PHE A 29 -10.09 -4.86 2.14
C PHE A 29 -11.28 -5.80 2.39
N SER A 30 -12.45 -5.22 2.63
CA SER A 30 -13.71 -5.97 2.67
C SER A 30 -14.33 -6.01 1.28
N ASP A 31 -14.80 -7.17 0.84
CA ASP A 31 -15.64 -7.24 -0.36
C ASP A 31 -17.07 -6.71 -0.10
N ILE A 32 -17.89 -6.63 -1.16
CA ILE A 32 -19.27 -6.12 -1.08
C ILE A 32 -20.18 -6.95 -0.15
N LEU A 33 -19.79 -8.18 0.17
CA LEU A 33 -20.51 -9.07 1.09
C LEU A 33 -19.93 -8.98 2.52
N GLY A 34 -18.91 -8.15 2.73
CA GLY A 34 -18.28 -7.92 4.04
C GLY A 34 -17.16 -8.91 4.38
N ASN A 35 -16.74 -9.79 3.46
CA ASN A 35 -15.66 -10.72 3.74
C ASN A 35 -14.31 -10.01 3.69
N MET A 36 -13.46 -10.26 4.68
CA MET A 36 -12.08 -9.77 4.70
C MET A 36 -11.23 -10.50 3.67
N LYS A 37 -10.63 -9.75 2.75
CA LYS A 37 -9.70 -10.24 1.74
C LYS A 37 -8.39 -9.50 1.85
N GLY A 38 -7.31 -10.20 1.53
CA GLY A 38 -5.94 -9.67 1.57
C GLY A 38 -5.20 -10.00 0.28
N ILE A 39 -4.46 -9.03 -0.26
CA ILE A 39 -3.51 -9.24 -1.35
C ILE A 39 -2.12 -8.88 -0.84
N ALA A 40 -1.13 -9.69 -1.16
CA ALA A 40 0.27 -9.39 -0.87
C ALA A 40 0.94 -8.85 -2.15
N ILE A 41 1.60 -7.71 -2.03
CA ILE A 41 2.39 -7.08 -3.09
C ILE A 41 3.81 -6.81 -2.56
N THR A 42 4.79 -6.70 -3.45
CA THR A 42 6.13 -6.25 -3.06
C THR A 42 6.20 -4.73 -2.93
N VAL A 43 7.26 -4.22 -2.31
CA VAL A 43 7.47 -2.76 -2.19
C VAL A 43 7.70 -2.12 -3.56
N GLU A 44 8.30 -2.85 -4.49
CA GLU A 44 8.49 -2.41 -5.87
C GLU A 44 7.16 -2.27 -6.61
N GLU A 45 6.23 -3.22 -6.41
CA GLU A 45 4.88 -3.15 -7.00
C GLU A 45 4.02 -2.04 -6.40
N LEU A 46 4.31 -1.61 -5.17
CA LEU A 46 3.58 -0.52 -4.50
C LEU A 46 3.83 0.85 -5.16
N GLU A 47 4.99 1.07 -5.80
CA GLU A 47 5.29 2.36 -6.44
C GLU A 47 4.44 2.63 -7.69
N ASP A 48 4.02 1.56 -8.36
CA ASP A 48 3.25 1.60 -9.59
C ASP A 48 1.72 1.37 -9.36
N ALA A 49 1.31 1.08 -8.12
CA ALA A 49 -0.08 0.79 -7.72
C ALA A 49 -0.93 2.04 -7.47
#